data_AF-A0A932V098-F1
#
_entry.id   AF-A0A932V098-F1
#
_cell.length_a   1.000
_cell.length_b   1.000
_cell.length_c   1.000
_cell.angle_alpha   90.00
_cell.angle_beta   90.00
_cell.angle_gamma   90.00
#
_symmetry.space_group_name_H-M   'P 1'
#
loop_
_entity.id
_entity.type
_entity.pdbx_description
1 polymer ?
#
loop_
_entity_poly.entity_id
_entity_poly.type
_entity_poly.pdbx_seq_one_letter_code
_entity_poly.pdbx_strand_id
1 'polypeptide(L)'
;MPEFEYVVKDKEGKNLSGRKEAGNVNDIVGALRQQGYLIIRVTEVKPKMALFSQKGAKSGGKIKADELVVFSRQLATMVEAGVPLVQSLNILAEQVENANLQRIIMTVHDDVESGKNLSEALEKHKKVFSVLFVNMVKA
;
A
#
# COMPACT_ATOMS: atom_id res chain seq x y z
N MET A 1 -24.16 -6.92 7.88
CA MET A 1 -23.89 -7.75 9.07
C MET A 1 -22.45 -8.25 8.98
N PRO A 2 -21.68 -8.35 10.08
CA PRO A 2 -20.31 -8.87 10.02
C PRO A 2 -20.30 -10.34 9.57
N GLU A 3 -19.33 -10.69 8.74
CA GLU A 3 -19.10 -12.08 8.30
C GLU A 3 -18.12 -12.73 9.29
N PHE A 4 -18.33 -13.98 9.64
CA PHE A 4 -17.45 -14.74 10.51
C PHE A 4 -16.98 -16.01 9.80
N GLU A 5 -15.68 -16.25 9.85
CA GLU A 5 -15.08 -17.51 9.42
C GLU A 5 -14.94 -18.42 10.63
N TYR A 6 -15.42 -19.65 10.50
CA TYR A 6 -15.40 -20.63 11.58
C TYR A 6 -14.76 -21.92 11.13
N VAL A 7 -14.10 -22.58 12.08
CA VAL A 7 -13.63 -23.96 11.96
C VAL A 7 -14.32 -24.73 13.06
N VAL A 8 -15.14 -25.69 12.64
CA VAL A 8 -15.83 -26.61 13.55
C VAL A 8 -15.47 -28.05 13.24
N LYS A 9 -15.73 -28.94 14.19
CA LYS A 9 -15.54 -30.38 14.05
C LYS A 9 -16.91 -31.06 14.17
N ASP A 10 -17.20 -31.93 13.22
CA ASP A 10 -18.41 -32.74 13.22
C ASP A 10 -18.33 -33.87 14.27
N LYS A 11 -19.45 -34.53 14.56
CA LYS A 11 -19.54 -35.71 15.44
C LYS A 11 -18.70 -36.88 14.93
N GLU A 12 -18.47 -36.94 13.62
CA GLU A 12 -17.55 -37.89 12.97
C GLU A 12 -16.06 -37.51 13.11
N GLY A 13 -15.76 -36.36 13.72
CA GLY A 13 -14.41 -35.89 13.94
C GLY A 13 -13.74 -35.22 12.73
N LYS A 14 -14.49 -34.93 11.66
CA LYS A 14 -13.99 -34.18 10.50
C LYS A 14 -14.04 -32.67 10.77
N ASN A 15 -12.98 -31.96 10.39
CA ASN A 15 -12.93 -30.51 10.48
C ASN A 15 -13.65 -29.90 9.27
N LEU A 16 -14.60 -29.00 9.54
CA LEU A 16 -15.38 -28.24 8.57
C LEU A 16 -15.11 -26.76 8.80
N SER A 17 -14.56 -26.11 7.79
CA SER A 17 -14.40 -24.67 7.75
C SER A 17 -15.49 -24.04 6.89
N GLY A 18 -16.09 -22.96 7.36
CA GLY A 18 -17.14 -22.24 6.63
C GLY A 18 -17.16 -20.77 6.98
N ARG A 19 -17.93 -20.00 6.22
CA ARG A 19 -18.19 -18.59 6.49
C ARG A 19 -19.69 -18.39 6.68
N LYS A 20 -20.06 -17.57 7.65
CA LYS A 20 -21.46 -17.27 7.96
C LYS A 20 -21.59 -15.87 8.51
N GLU A 21 -22.60 -15.15 8.04
CA GLU A 21 -22.97 -13.84 8.55
C GLU A 21 -23.71 -13.98 9.87
N ALA A 22 -23.33 -13.17 10.85
CA ALA A 22 -24.00 -13.12 12.16
C ALA A 22 -24.00 -11.70 12.71
N GLY A 23 -24.94 -11.39 13.61
CA GLY A 23 -24.99 -10.09 14.29
C GLY A 23 -23.81 -9.91 15.24
N ASN A 24 -23.51 -10.94 16.02
CA ASN A 24 -22.42 -10.98 17.00
C ASN A 24 -21.76 -12.36 17.08
N VAL A 25 -20.58 -12.45 17.72
CA VAL A 25 -19.85 -13.71 17.98
C VAL A 25 -20.74 -14.73 18.72
N ASN A 26 -21.57 -14.29 19.66
CA ASN A 26 -22.46 -15.18 20.42
C ASN A 26 -23.53 -15.83 19.54
N ASP A 27 -24.02 -15.12 18.52
CA ASP A 27 -25.06 -15.61 17.62
C ASP A 27 -24.53 -16.74 16.72
N ILE A 28 -23.30 -16.59 16.22
CA ILE A 28 -22.66 -17.65 15.42
C ILE A 28 -22.27 -18.85 16.29
N VAL A 29 -21.77 -18.62 17.50
CA VAL A 29 -21.47 -19.71 18.44
C VAL A 29 -22.74 -20.48 18.81
N GLY A 30 -23.85 -19.78 19.07
CA GLY A 30 -25.15 -20.39 19.33
C GLY A 30 -25.65 -21.21 18.14
N ALA A 31 -25.58 -20.66 16.92
CA ALA A 31 -26.02 -21.35 15.71
C ALA A 31 -25.19 -22.62 15.41
N LEU A 32 -23.87 -22.57 15.58
CA LEU A 32 -22.98 -23.73 15.37
C LEU A 32 -23.18 -24.82 16.43
N ARG A 33 -23.46 -24.44 17.68
CA ARG A 33 -23.79 -25.39 18.76
C ARG A 33 -25.14 -26.06 18.56
N GLN A 34 -26.16 -25.31 18.14
CA GLN A 34 -27.49 -25.88 17.84
C GLN A 34 -27.45 -26.90 16.70
N GLN A 35 -26.53 -26.72 15.74
CA GLN A 35 -26.27 -27.68 14.67
C GLN A 35 -25.44 -28.89 15.11
N GLY A 36 -25.01 -28.94 16.37
CA GLY A 36 -24.29 -30.07 16.96
C GLY A 36 -22.80 -30.12 16.61
N TYR A 37 -22.22 -29.02 16.14
CA TYR A 37 -20.79 -28.95 15.82
C TYR A 37 -19.95 -28.51 17.03
N LEU A 38 -18.72 -29.04 17.12
CA LEU A 38 -17.71 -28.62 18.10
C LEU A 38 -16.89 -27.46 17.53
N ILE A 39 -16.98 -26.30 18.15
CA ILE A 39 -16.29 -25.10 17.67
C ILE A 39 -14.82 -25.15 18.06
N ILE A 40 -13.93 -25.14 17.08
CA ILE A 40 -12.48 -25.05 17.29
C ILE A 40 -12.06 -23.58 17.31
N ARG A 41 -12.54 -22.80 16.34
CA ARG A 41 -12.19 -21.39 16.21
C ARG A 41 -13.29 -20.64 15.47
N VAL A 42 -13.55 -19.41 15.90
CA VAL A 42 -14.38 -18.44 15.20
C VAL A 42 -13.56 -17.15 15.08
N THR A 43 -13.54 -16.54 13.90
CA THR A 43 -12.83 -15.30 13.65
C THR A 43 -13.73 -14.37 12.85
N GLU A 44 -13.89 -13.14 13.33
CA GLU A 44 -14.65 -12.12 12.63
C GLU A 44 -13.88 -11.67 11.38
N VAL A 45 -14.51 -11.85 10.23
CA VAL A 45 -14.07 -11.29 8.96
C VAL A 45 -14.60 -9.86 8.93
N LYS A 46 -13.78 -8.93 9.41
CA LYS A 46 -14.09 -7.50 9.33
C LYS A 46 -14.34 -7.15 7.85
N PRO A 47 -15.53 -6.65 7.48
CA PRO A 47 -15.79 -6.20 6.12
C PRO A 47 -14.76 -5.10 5.81
N LYS A 48 -14.09 -5.21 4.67
CA LYS A 48 -13.07 -4.25 4.20
C LYS A 48 -13.72 -2.92 3.79
N MET A 49 -14.33 -2.21 4.74
CA MET A 49 -15.02 -0.94 4.54
C MET A 49 -14.66 0.02 5.69
N ALA A 50 -13.37 0.37 5.72
CA ALA A 50 -12.81 1.64 6.20
C ALA A 50 -11.28 1.65 6.01
N LEU A 51 -10.80 1.11 4.89
CA LEU A 51 -9.40 1.17 4.52
C LEU A 51 -9.28 1.84 3.15
N PHE A 52 -9.35 3.17 3.16
CA PHE A 52 -8.67 4.05 2.19
C PHE A 52 -7.14 3.89 2.26
N SER A 53 -6.66 2.66 2.50
CA SER A 53 -5.25 2.32 2.49
C SER A 53 -5.11 1.02 1.72
N GLN A 54 -4.44 1.15 0.57
CA GLN A 54 -3.70 0.09 -0.10
C GLN A 54 -4.47 -1.21 -0.36
N LYS A 55 -5.51 -1.13 -1.20
CA LYS A 55 -5.88 -2.29 -2.03
C LYS A 55 -4.71 -2.57 -2.98
N GLY A 56 -3.85 -3.50 -2.59
CA GLY A 56 -2.81 -4.06 -3.46
C GLY A 56 -1.60 -3.15 -3.65
N ALA A 57 -0.87 -2.85 -2.58
CA ALA A 57 0.58 -2.81 -2.76
C ALA A 57 1.02 -4.23 -3.13
N LYS A 58 0.91 -4.56 -4.43
CA LYS A 58 2.05 -5.20 -5.10
C LYS A 58 3.22 -4.39 -4.58
N SER A 59 3.99 -4.99 -3.67
CA SER A 59 5.28 -4.49 -3.24
C SER A 59 5.97 -4.14 -4.53
N GLY A 60 5.94 -2.85 -4.87
CA GLY A 60 6.40 -2.43 -6.18
C GLY A 60 7.85 -2.83 -6.18
N GLY A 61 8.26 -3.57 -7.21
CA GLY A 61 9.53 -4.27 -7.24
C GLY A 61 10.66 -3.36 -6.78
N LYS A 62 11.74 -3.96 -6.26
CA LYS A 62 12.95 -3.22 -5.90
C LYS A 62 13.26 -2.23 -7.02
N ILE A 63 13.35 -0.95 -6.67
CA ILE A 63 13.68 0.11 -7.62
C ILE A 63 15.13 -0.14 -8.04
N LYS A 64 15.34 -0.32 -9.34
CA LYS A 64 16.68 -0.56 -9.90
C LYS A 64 17.43 0.76 -9.96
N ALA A 65 18.77 0.69 -9.89
CA ALA A 65 19.60 1.87 -10.04
C ALA A 65 19.36 2.57 -11.40
N ASP A 66 19.18 1.79 -12.47
CA ASP A 66 18.91 2.31 -13.82
C ASP A 66 17.64 3.17 -13.88
N GLU A 67 16.59 2.78 -13.16
CA GLU A 67 15.34 3.55 -13.08
C GLU A 67 15.56 4.92 -12.43
N LEU A 68 16.42 4.99 -11.40
CA LEU A 68 16.80 6.25 -10.76
C LEU A 68 17.70 7.12 -11.63
N VAL A 69 18.59 6.50 -12.42
CA VAL A 69 19.44 7.22 -13.39
C VAL A 69 18.58 7.86 -14.46
N VAL A 70 17.60 7.12 -15.00
CA VAL A 70 16.66 7.63 -16.01
C VAL A 70 15.82 8.77 -15.44
N PHE A 71 15.19 8.57 -14.27
CA PHE A 71 14.43 9.61 -13.57
C PHE A 71 15.25 10.88 -13.38
N SER A 72 16.48 10.75 -12.86
CA SER A 72 17.34 11.89 -12.56
C SER A 72 17.77 12.66 -13.81
N ARG A 73 18.09 11.93 -14.90
CA ARG A 73 18.45 12.55 -16.19
C ARG A 73 17.28 13.30 -16.81
N GLN A 74 16.10 12.67 -16.84
CA GLN A 74 14.92 13.29 -17.41
C GLN A 74 14.50 14.52 -16.61
N LEU A 75 14.53 14.44 -15.27
CA LEU A 75 14.29 15.60 -14.40
C LEU A 75 15.27 16.74 -14.70
N ALA A 76 16.57 16.44 -14.80
CA ALA A 76 17.58 17.44 -15.14
C ALA A 76 17.30 18.09 -16.50
N THR A 77 17.00 17.30 -17.54
CA THR A 77 16.67 17.82 -18.87
C THR A 77 15.45 18.74 -18.85
N MET A 78 14.41 18.39 -18.09
CA MET A 78 13.20 19.21 -17.99
C MET A 78 13.47 20.52 -17.22
N VAL A 79 14.23 20.46 -16.13
CA VAL A 79 14.65 21.63 -15.36
C VAL A 79 15.55 22.55 -16.19
N GLU A 80 16.51 22.01 -16.93
CA GLU A 80 17.37 22.76 -17.86
C GLU A 80 16.57 23.41 -18.99
N ALA A 81 15.51 22.75 -19.46
CA ALA A 81 14.58 23.30 -20.45
C ALA A 81 13.61 24.35 -19.87
N GLY A 82 13.68 24.64 -18.56
CA GLY A 82 12.82 25.62 -17.89
C GLY A 82 11.41 25.14 -17.59
N VAL A 83 11.17 23.82 -17.65
CA VAL A 83 9.86 23.25 -17.26
C VAL A 83 9.71 23.37 -15.75
N PRO A 84 8.56 23.87 -15.24
CA PRO A 84 8.30 23.95 -13.80
C PRO A 84 8.53 22.60 -13.10
N LEU A 85 9.14 22.64 -11.91
CA LEU A 85 9.50 21.43 -11.16
C LEU A 85 8.30 20.53 -10.87
N VAL A 86 7.19 21.11 -10.41
CA VAL A 86 5.94 20.38 -10.11
C VAL A 86 5.42 19.67 -11.38
N GLN A 87 5.38 20.39 -12.51
CA GLN A 87 4.98 19.80 -13.79
C GLN A 87 5.92 18.68 -14.24
N SER A 88 7.22 18.86 -14.05
CA SER A 88 8.24 17.84 -14.38
C SER A 88 8.04 16.57 -13.55
N LEU A 89 7.79 16.69 -12.25
CA LEU A 89 7.52 15.55 -11.37
C LEU A 89 6.25 14.79 -11.78
N ASN A 90 5.18 15.49 -12.16
CA ASN A 90 3.95 14.83 -12.63
C ASN A 90 4.19 14.04 -13.94
N ILE A 91 4.87 14.66 -14.91
CA ILE A 91 5.21 14.00 -16.19
C ILE A 91 6.07 12.76 -15.96
N LEU A 92 7.07 12.84 -15.07
CA LEU A 92 7.93 11.70 -14.74
C LEU A 92 7.17 10.60 -14.02
N ALA A 93 6.23 10.94 -13.15
CA ALA A 93 5.40 9.93 -12.48
C ALA A 93 4.52 9.15 -13.46
N GLU A 94 4.06 9.78 -14.54
CA GLU A 94 3.27 9.13 -15.60
C GLU A 94 4.13 8.22 -16.49
N GLN A 95 5.43 8.52 -16.65
CA GLN A 95 6.35 7.76 -17.51
C GLN A 95 7.00 6.54 -16.83
N VAL A 96 7.02 6.49 -15.51
CA VAL A 96 7.69 5.43 -14.75
C VAL A 96 6.85 4.16 -14.70
N GLU A 97 7.41 3.05 -15.19
CA GLU A 97 6.77 1.73 -15.15
C GLU A 97 6.72 1.11 -13.75
N ASN A 98 7.71 1.43 -12.90
CA ASN A 98 7.78 0.89 -11.55
C ASN A 98 6.78 1.59 -10.64
N ALA A 99 5.69 0.90 -10.31
CA ALA A 99 4.64 1.39 -9.42
C ALA A 99 5.13 1.84 -8.03
N ASN A 100 6.28 1.36 -7.54
CA ASN A 100 6.88 1.88 -6.31
C ASN A 100 7.49 3.27 -6.53
N LEU A 101 8.30 3.41 -7.58
CA LEU A 101 8.95 4.67 -7.91
C LEU A 101 7.92 5.72 -8.29
N GLN A 102 6.90 5.36 -9.06
CA GLN A 102 5.77 6.24 -9.39
C GLN A 102 5.10 6.81 -8.13
N ARG A 103 4.77 5.95 -7.14
CA ARG A 103 4.16 6.42 -5.87
C ARG A 103 5.06 7.37 -5.11
N ILE A 104 6.37 7.11 -5.11
CA ILE A 104 7.35 7.96 -4.45
C ILE A 104 7.43 9.32 -5.15
N ILE A 105 7.50 9.34 -6.49
CA ILE A 105 7.53 10.59 -7.26
C ILE A 105 6.25 11.40 -7.03
N MET A 106 5.07 10.77 -7.00
CA MET A 106 3.83 11.48 -6.68
C MET A 106 3.80 12.03 -5.25
N THR A 107 4.34 11.29 -4.27
CA THR A 107 4.45 11.82 -2.90
C THR A 107 5.37 13.05 -2.86
N VAL A 108 6.48 13.01 -3.60
CA VAL A 108 7.40 14.14 -3.73
C VAL A 108 6.74 15.31 -4.46
N HIS A 109 5.98 15.05 -5.52
CA HIS A 109 5.17 16.05 -6.23
C HIS A 109 4.24 16.78 -5.25
N ASP A 110 3.42 16.05 -4.50
CA ASP A 110 2.43 16.63 -3.60
C ASP A 110 3.10 17.45 -2.48
N ASP A 111 4.25 17.00 -1.98
CA ASP A 111 5.03 17.74 -1.00
C ASP A 111 5.56 19.07 -1.58
N VAL A 112 6.09 19.06 -2.80
CA VAL A 112 6.61 20.26 -3.46
C VAL A 112 5.48 21.20 -3.87
N GLU A 113 4.35 20.67 -4.34
CA GLU A 113 3.14 21.44 -4.63
C GLU A 113 2.58 22.11 -3.36
N SER A 114 2.68 21.44 -2.20
CA SER A 114 2.34 22.02 -0.90
C SER A 114 3.35 23.06 -0.37
N GLY A 115 4.43 23.33 -1.12
CA GLY A 115 5.43 24.36 -0.81
C GLY A 115 6.65 23.87 -0.03
N LYS A 116 6.85 22.55 0.11
CA LYS A 116 8.07 22.01 0.73
C LYS A 116 9.24 22.03 -0.24
N ASN A 117 10.45 22.10 0.31
CA ASN A 117 11.66 21.99 -0.51
C ASN A 117 11.78 20.58 -1.11
N LEU A 118 12.28 20.50 -2.36
CA LEU A 118 12.50 19.22 -3.04
C LEU A 118 13.38 18.27 -2.22
N SER A 119 14.45 18.78 -1.61
CA SER A 119 15.34 18.00 -0.76
C SER A 119 14.61 17.38 0.44
N GLU A 120 13.69 18.11 1.07
CA GLU A 120 12.91 17.62 2.23
C GLU A 120 11.91 16.55 1.81
N ALA A 121 11.30 16.70 0.64
CA ALA A 121 10.41 15.71 0.05
C ALA A 121 11.17 14.41 -0.27
N LEU A 122 12.35 14.51 -0.90
CA LEU A 122 13.21 13.36 -1.21
C LEU A 122 13.75 12.67 0.05
N GLU A 123 14.03 13.43 1.13
CA GLU A 123 14.55 12.89 2.38
C GLU A 123 13.60 11.88 3.05
N LYS A 124 12.29 11.99 2.83
CA LYS A 124 11.30 11.02 3.33
C LYS A 124 11.49 9.61 2.76
N HIS A 125 12.20 9.49 1.64
CA HIS A 125 12.37 8.25 0.89
C HIS A 125 13.83 7.76 0.88
N LYS A 126 14.48 7.71 2.06
CA LYS A 126 15.90 7.30 2.27
C LYS A 126 16.29 5.92 1.71
N LYS A 127 15.32 5.04 1.50
CA LYS A 127 15.54 3.70 0.90
C LYS A 127 15.84 3.76 -0.60
N VAL A 128 15.50 4.88 -1.23
CA VAL A 128 15.56 5.09 -2.69
C VAL A 128 16.55 6.21 -3.00
N PHE A 129 16.40 7.35 -2.34
CA PHE A 129 17.34 8.47 -2.44
C PHE A 129 18.35 8.37 -1.30
N SER A 130 19.62 8.17 -1.64
CA SER A 130 20.69 8.13 -0.65
C SER A 130 20.85 9.49 0.03
N VAL A 131 21.45 9.51 1.22
CA VAL A 131 21.74 10.77 1.94
C VAL A 131 22.60 11.70 1.08
N LEU A 132 23.56 11.15 0.35
CA LEU A 132 24.39 11.92 -0.59
C LEU A 132 23.55 12.54 -1.70
N PHE A 133 22.61 11.79 -2.28
CA PHE A 133 21.71 12.30 -3.32
C PHE A 133 20.88 13.48 -2.81
N VAL A 134 20.28 13.35 -1.63
CA VAL A 134 19.47 14.42 -1.02
C VAL A 134 20.32 15.66 -0.75
N ASN A 135 21.54 15.47 -0.24
CA ASN A 135 22.45 16.59 0.03
C ASN A 135 22.90 17.32 -1.24
N MET A 136 23.07 16.62 -2.37
CA MET A 136 23.39 17.24 -3.66
C MET A 136 22.24 18.09 -4.20
N VAL A 137 20.99 17.74 -3.91
CA VAL A 137 19.81 18.52 -4.32
C VAL A 137 19.56 19.73 -3.42
N LYS A 138 20.00 19.65 -2.16
CA LYS A 138 19.85 20.73 -1.17
C LYS A 138 20.88 21.86 -1.37
N ALA A 139 22.06 21.51 -1.88
CA ALA A 139 23.19 22.42 -2.08
C ALA A 139 22.93 23.40 -3.23
#